data_AF-C0INM3-F1
#
_entry.id   AF-C0INM3-F1
#
_cell.length_a   1.000
_cell.length_b   1.000
_cell.length_c   1.000
_cell.angle_alpha   90.00
_cell.angle_beta   90.00
_cell.angle_gamma   90.00
#
_symmetry.space_group_name_H-M   'P 1'
#
loop_
_entity.id
_entity.type
_entity.pdbx_description
1 polymer ?
#
loop_
_entity_poly.entity_id
_entity_poly.type
_entity_poly.pdbx_seq_one_letter_code
_entity_poly.pdbx_strand_id
1 'polypeptide(L)'
;MMKLLAKIATAAALAGAFAAPAAHAANNYPIVLVHGFLGFGPDTLQGTGFLYWGGFNDVAAHLRTPQRKVVTVSVGPVSSNWDRAVELYYQIKGGCVDYGARHTASHAAAGEIQKPAGKCWAVDANNNPNNYPVALYPQWDAQHPVHLISHSQGGQTVRTLIQLLENGSPNGNEGDSPLYTGGKTGWVKSATTLATPHNGTTLRDVVVDFVPKVSELAGKIVEVAGLGGSNNAVYKFRLEQFGLAQGPAESIGDFIERTKGAPFWQLGNHDAAQWDLGPDGAAELNSWVKTSPNVYYYSVGAKATEQGSFCCNNTDRVIAPFQSSSYQYARTDMIFFLKNTAGEWVVPSILQRGMGSYTQTAPGRVQADSTWYPNDGVVNTVSMKAPNGQPLRNYDGTSVKGKWNYLGYYDQYDHFDVIGWDNPSSSVYPIYDNIASIIYGL
;
A
#
# COMPACT_ATOMS: atom_id res chain seq x y z
N MET A 1 2.30 -30.46 -0.58
CA MET A 1 3.25 -30.89 0.46
C MET A 1 4.61 -30.19 0.34
N MET A 2 5.26 -30.19 -0.84
CA MET A 2 6.55 -29.48 -1.04
C MET A 2 6.46 -27.94 -0.94
N LYS A 3 5.35 -27.33 -1.38
CA LYS A 3 5.06 -25.89 -1.20
C LYS A 3 5.00 -25.44 0.27
N LEU A 4 4.57 -26.34 1.16
CA LEU A 4 4.38 -26.06 2.58
C LEU A 4 5.70 -26.12 3.35
N LEU A 5 6.56 -27.10 3.03
CA LEU A 5 7.83 -27.33 3.71
C LEU A 5 8.87 -26.23 3.44
N ALA A 6 8.90 -25.66 2.23
CA ALA A 6 9.81 -24.55 1.90
C ALA A 6 9.40 -23.23 2.57
N LYS A 7 8.10 -22.89 2.59
CA LYS A 7 7.60 -21.65 3.22
C LYS A 7 7.68 -21.69 4.77
N ILE A 8 7.50 -22.87 5.39
CA ILE A 8 7.66 -23.05 6.85
C ILE A 8 9.13 -22.86 7.29
N ALA A 9 10.10 -23.32 6.49
CA ALA A 9 11.52 -23.21 6.85
C ALA A 9 12.05 -21.76 6.83
N THR A 10 11.53 -20.90 5.95
CA THR A 10 11.94 -19.48 5.86
C THR A 10 11.28 -18.61 6.95
N ALA A 11 10.03 -18.90 7.32
CA ALA A 11 9.38 -18.27 8.47
C ALA A 11 10.13 -18.60 9.78
N ALA A 12 10.66 -19.82 9.91
CA ALA A 12 11.51 -20.22 11.03
C ALA A 12 12.90 -19.54 11.03
N ALA A 13 13.42 -19.09 9.88
CA ALA A 13 14.71 -18.41 9.80
C ALA A 13 14.65 -16.92 10.23
N LEU A 14 13.49 -16.26 10.10
CA LEU A 14 13.22 -14.93 10.68
C LEU A 14 12.69 -15.01 12.12
N ALA A 15 12.12 -16.15 12.52
CA ALA A 15 11.74 -16.43 13.92
C ALA A 15 12.89 -17.03 14.77
N GLY A 16 14.01 -17.37 14.13
CA GLY A 16 15.13 -18.14 14.70
C GLY A 16 16.24 -17.31 15.31
N ALA A 17 15.94 -16.12 15.84
CA ALA A 17 16.79 -15.42 16.80
C ALA A 17 15.88 -14.57 17.69
N PHE A 18 16.04 -14.72 19.01
CA PHE A 18 15.28 -14.06 20.07
C PHE A 18 13.91 -14.69 20.38
N ALA A 19 13.94 -15.78 21.14
CA ALA A 19 12.91 -16.00 22.16
C ALA A 19 13.02 -14.87 23.20
N ALA A 20 12.41 -13.73 22.90
CA ALA A 20 12.24 -12.67 23.90
C ALA A 20 11.31 -13.19 25.00
N PRO A 21 11.56 -12.87 26.28
CA PRO A 21 10.62 -13.20 27.35
C PRO A 21 9.25 -12.58 27.02
N ALA A 22 8.17 -13.17 27.52
CA ALA A 22 6.80 -12.67 27.33
C ALA A 22 6.72 -11.19 27.75
N ALA A 23 6.88 -10.29 26.78
CA ALA A 23 6.87 -8.86 27.01
C ALA A 23 5.45 -8.46 27.39
N HIS A 24 5.28 -7.90 28.58
CA HIS A 24 4.06 -7.21 28.92
C HIS A 24 3.92 -6.01 27.96
N ALA A 25 2.75 -5.86 27.35
CA ALA A 25 2.49 -4.72 26.48
C ALA A 25 2.56 -3.42 27.29
N ALA A 26 3.39 -2.49 26.83
CA ALA A 26 3.54 -1.16 27.40
C ALA A 26 2.40 -0.21 27.01
N ASN A 27 1.70 -0.51 25.90
CA ASN A 27 0.53 0.22 25.43
C ASN A 27 -0.51 -0.70 24.79
N ASN A 28 -1.73 -0.19 24.61
CA ASN A 28 -2.82 -0.86 23.87
C ASN A 28 -3.44 0.08 22.82
N TYR A 29 -2.62 0.95 22.22
CA TYR A 29 -3.11 1.88 21.20
C TYR A 29 -3.71 1.11 20.01
N PRO A 30 -4.80 1.60 19.40
CA PRO A 30 -5.44 0.92 18.28
C PRO A 30 -4.49 0.81 17.08
N ILE A 31 -4.62 -0.30 16.34
CA ILE A 31 -4.00 -0.47 15.04
C ILE A 31 -4.98 -0.03 13.95
N VAL A 32 -4.51 0.77 13.01
CA VAL A 32 -5.21 1.12 11.77
C VAL A 32 -4.49 0.46 10.61
N LEU A 33 -5.17 -0.44 9.91
CA LEU A 33 -4.67 -1.14 8.73
C LEU A 33 -5.02 -0.36 7.46
N VAL A 34 -4.01 0.02 6.68
CA VAL A 34 -4.12 0.90 5.50
C VAL A 34 -3.66 0.18 4.23
N HIS A 35 -4.60 -0.20 3.37
CA HIS A 35 -4.31 -0.91 2.13
C HIS A 35 -3.58 -0.02 1.10
N GLY A 36 -3.01 -0.63 0.07
CA GLY A 36 -2.32 0.09 -1.01
C GLY A 36 -3.14 0.24 -2.29
N PHE A 37 -2.41 0.29 -3.40
CA PHE A 37 -2.96 0.36 -4.76
C PHE A 37 -3.89 -0.82 -5.03
N LEU A 38 -5.05 -0.54 -5.62
CA LEU A 38 -6.14 -1.49 -5.84
C LEU A 38 -6.63 -2.26 -4.60
N GLY A 39 -6.29 -1.77 -3.41
CA GLY A 39 -6.80 -2.32 -2.18
C GLY A 39 -8.24 -1.93 -1.92
N PHE A 40 -8.88 -2.65 -1.01
CA PHE A 40 -10.29 -2.52 -0.73
C PHE A 40 -10.57 -2.72 0.77
N GLY A 41 -11.69 -2.18 1.23
CA GLY A 41 -12.17 -2.32 2.59
C GLY A 41 -12.89 -3.65 2.85
N PRO A 42 -13.18 -3.96 4.13
CA PRO A 42 -13.86 -5.20 4.53
C PRO A 42 -15.29 -5.33 3.98
N ASP A 43 -15.91 -4.22 3.58
CA ASP A 43 -17.25 -4.13 2.98
C ASP A 43 -17.28 -4.59 1.52
N THR A 44 -16.14 -4.53 0.82
CA THR A 44 -16.11 -4.65 -0.64
C THR A 44 -16.34 -6.08 -1.12
N LEU A 45 -15.71 -7.07 -0.48
CA LEU A 45 -15.78 -8.49 -0.89
C LEU A 45 -16.42 -9.39 0.17
N GLN A 46 -17.17 -8.81 1.11
CA GLN A 46 -17.67 -9.50 2.30
C GLN A 46 -18.44 -10.79 2.00
N GLY A 47 -19.15 -10.88 0.86
CA GLY A 47 -19.89 -12.08 0.44
C GLY A 47 -19.04 -13.26 -0.01
N THR A 48 -17.72 -13.10 -0.14
CA THR A 48 -16.78 -14.14 -0.60
C THR A 48 -15.95 -14.76 0.52
N GLY A 49 -15.89 -14.09 1.68
CA GLY A 49 -14.93 -14.43 2.74
C GLY A 49 -13.49 -13.98 2.46
N PHE A 50 -13.23 -13.28 1.35
CA PHE A 50 -11.91 -12.77 0.98
C PHE A 50 -11.70 -11.34 1.52
N LEU A 51 -10.63 -11.15 2.30
CA LEU A 51 -10.24 -9.89 2.90
C LEU A 51 -8.91 -9.42 2.32
N TYR A 52 -8.74 -8.09 2.16
CA TYR A 52 -7.44 -7.54 1.75
C TYR A 52 -6.34 -7.95 2.75
N TRP A 53 -6.63 -7.82 4.04
CA TRP A 53 -5.74 -8.20 5.14
C TRP A 53 -6.01 -9.63 5.61
N GLY A 54 -5.54 -10.60 4.83
CA GLY A 54 -5.55 -12.02 5.20
C GLY A 54 -5.91 -12.97 4.08
N GLY A 55 -6.40 -12.49 2.94
CA GLY A 55 -6.97 -13.36 1.90
C GLY A 55 -8.19 -14.08 2.46
N PHE A 56 -8.15 -15.41 2.48
CA PHE A 56 -9.16 -16.25 3.16
C PHE A 56 -8.90 -16.44 4.67
N ASN A 57 -7.84 -15.81 5.22
CA ASN A 57 -7.63 -15.62 6.64
C ASN A 57 -8.13 -14.23 7.07
N ASP A 58 -8.07 -13.92 8.38
CA ASP A 58 -8.45 -12.60 8.90
C ASP A 58 -7.36 -12.07 9.86
N VAL A 59 -6.44 -11.28 9.31
CA VAL A 59 -5.34 -10.65 10.08
C VAL A 59 -5.89 -9.66 11.09
N ALA A 60 -6.94 -8.91 10.73
CA ALA A 60 -7.50 -7.90 11.62
C ALA A 60 -8.18 -8.54 12.84
N ALA A 61 -8.91 -9.65 12.65
CA ALA A 61 -9.48 -10.42 13.74
C ALA A 61 -8.41 -11.13 14.57
N HIS A 62 -7.37 -11.69 13.95
CA HIS A 62 -6.26 -12.34 14.65
C HIS A 62 -5.55 -11.39 15.63
N LEU A 63 -5.31 -10.15 15.22
CA LEU A 63 -4.68 -9.13 16.07
C LEU A 63 -5.61 -8.53 17.14
N ARG A 64 -6.92 -8.70 17.01
CA ARG A 64 -7.91 -8.07 17.89
C ARG A 64 -8.00 -8.81 19.21
N THR A 65 -8.03 -8.06 20.30
CA THR A 65 -8.35 -8.57 21.64
C THR A 65 -9.37 -7.65 22.31
N PRO A 66 -9.99 -8.01 23.45
CA PRO A 66 -10.90 -7.10 24.15
C PRO A 66 -10.29 -5.74 24.50
N GLN A 67 -8.97 -5.66 24.65
CA GLN A 67 -8.23 -4.44 25.02
C GLN A 67 -7.57 -3.75 23.81
N ARG A 68 -7.42 -4.44 22.67
CA ARG A 68 -6.71 -3.94 21.49
C ARG A 68 -7.63 -3.86 20.30
N LYS A 69 -7.99 -2.64 19.93
CA LYS A 69 -8.80 -2.35 18.76
C LYS A 69 -7.94 -2.42 17.50
N VAL A 70 -8.45 -3.11 16.49
CA VAL A 70 -7.87 -3.18 15.14
C VAL A 70 -8.95 -2.78 14.15
N VAL A 71 -8.69 -1.74 13.37
CA VAL A 71 -9.61 -1.22 12.35
C VAL A 71 -8.96 -1.25 10.98
N THR A 72 -9.77 -1.46 9.95
CA THR A 72 -9.37 -1.46 8.54
C THR A 72 -10.05 -0.30 7.84
N VAL A 73 -9.29 0.47 7.08
CA VAL A 73 -9.79 1.63 6.30
C VAL A 73 -10.01 1.24 4.84
N SER A 74 -10.76 2.07 4.11
CA SER A 74 -11.07 1.87 2.69
C SER A 74 -10.88 3.21 1.96
N VAL A 75 -9.65 3.49 1.55
CA VAL A 75 -9.27 4.72 0.83
C VAL A 75 -9.26 4.49 -0.68
N GLY A 76 -9.13 5.54 -1.47
CA GLY A 76 -9.09 5.50 -2.92
C GLY A 76 -8.06 4.50 -3.44
N PRO A 77 -8.47 3.42 -4.14
CA PRO A 77 -7.54 2.40 -4.64
C PRO A 77 -6.57 2.92 -5.70
N VAL A 78 -6.91 4.02 -6.38
CA VAL A 78 -6.11 4.60 -7.47
C VAL A 78 -5.88 6.11 -7.33
N SER A 79 -6.37 6.73 -6.25
CA SER A 79 -6.16 8.16 -5.96
C SER A 79 -4.70 8.43 -5.53
N SER A 80 -4.30 9.70 -5.51
CA SER A 80 -3.01 10.14 -5.00
C SER A 80 -2.85 9.85 -3.50
N ASN A 81 -1.62 9.88 -3.00
CA ASN A 81 -1.32 9.76 -1.58
C ASN A 81 -1.85 10.96 -0.78
N TRP A 82 -1.97 12.14 -1.40
CA TRP A 82 -2.62 13.29 -0.79
C TRP A 82 -4.08 12.95 -0.50
N ASP A 83 -4.85 12.60 -1.52
CA ASP A 83 -6.26 12.25 -1.41
C ASP A 83 -6.50 11.13 -0.40
N ARG A 84 -5.71 10.05 -0.52
CA ARG A 84 -5.81 8.90 0.38
C ARG A 84 -5.48 9.28 1.82
N ALA A 85 -4.56 10.22 2.07
CA ALA A 85 -4.23 10.67 3.42
C ALA A 85 -5.36 11.52 4.03
N VAL A 86 -6.01 12.36 3.21
CA VAL A 86 -7.19 13.13 3.62
C VAL A 86 -8.36 12.20 3.94
N GLU A 87 -8.68 11.26 3.05
CA GLU A 87 -9.71 10.25 3.29
C GLU A 87 -9.42 9.42 4.54
N LEU A 88 -8.16 9.00 4.73
CA LEU A 88 -7.72 8.28 5.91
C LEU A 88 -7.96 9.09 7.20
N TYR A 89 -7.61 10.38 7.19
CA TYR A 89 -7.85 11.27 8.33
C TYR A 89 -9.34 11.30 8.70
N TYR A 90 -10.23 11.54 7.72
CA TYR A 90 -11.67 11.64 7.98
C TYR A 90 -12.32 10.30 8.32
N GLN A 91 -11.82 9.17 7.78
CA GLN A 91 -12.27 7.84 8.20
C GLN A 91 -11.96 7.54 9.67
N ILE A 92 -10.79 7.98 10.16
CA ILE A 92 -10.40 7.76 11.55
C ILE A 92 -11.10 8.78 12.46
N LYS A 93 -10.93 10.08 12.19
CA LYS A 93 -11.35 11.18 13.07
C LYS A 93 -12.83 11.51 12.97
N GLY A 94 -13.42 11.34 11.79
CA GLY A 94 -14.77 11.78 11.45
C GLY A 94 -14.82 13.18 10.84
N GLY A 95 -15.97 13.50 10.26
CA GLY A 95 -16.22 14.69 9.43
C GLY A 95 -16.36 14.35 7.95
N CYS A 96 -16.48 15.39 7.12
CA CYS A 96 -16.54 15.26 5.68
C CYS A 96 -15.21 15.64 5.05
N VAL A 97 -14.80 14.85 4.05
CA VAL A 97 -13.55 15.05 3.32
C VAL A 97 -13.48 16.45 2.72
N ASP A 98 -12.33 17.07 2.92
CA ASP A 98 -11.92 18.34 2.36
C ASP A 98 -10.50 18.17 1.84
N TYR A 99 -10.34 17.97 0.52
CA TYR A 99 -9.03 17.76 -0.13
C TYR A 99 -8.13 19.00 -0.15
N GLY A 100 -8.63 20.14 0.34
CA GLY A 100 -7.89 21.38 0.39
C GLY A 100 -8.12 22.24 -0.84
N ALA A 101 -8.41 23.52 -0.59
CA ALA A 101 -8.77 24.47 -1.64
C ALA A 101 -7.62 24.72 -2.63
N ARG A 102 -6.37 24.64 -2.19
CA ARG A 102 -5.23 24.93 -3.04
C ARG A 102 -4.78 23.70 -3.82
N HIS A 103 -4.76 22.54 -3.16
CA HIS A 103 -4.53 21.25 -3.82
C HIS A 103 -5.48 21.08 -5.01
N THR A 104 -6.78 21.19 -4.74
CA THR A 104 -7.84 21.06 -5.77
C THR A 104 -7.75 22.12 -6.86
N ALA A 105 -7.43 23.37 -6.53
CA ALA A 105 -7.19 24.41 -7.54
C ALA A 105 -5.99 24.09 -8.45
N SER A 106 -4.93 23.49 -7.90
CA SER A 106 -3.74 23.08 -8.67
C SER A 106 -4.00 21.89 -9.60
N HIS A 107 -5.08 21.14 -9.35
CA HIS A 107 -5.47 19.95 -10.10
C HIS A 107 -6.84 20.10 -10.76
N ALA A 108 -7.32 21.34 -10.91
CA ALA A 108 -8.60 21.64 -11.55
C ALA A 108 -8.69 21.10 -12.99
N ALA A 109 -7.56 20.97 -13.70
CA ALA A 109 -7.50 20.36 -15.03
C ALA A 109 -7.86 18.86 -15.03
N ALA A 110 -7.63 18.16 -13.92
CA ALA A 110 -8.06 16.77 -13.72
C ALA A 110 -9.54 16.66 -13.31
N GLY A 111 -10.19 17.80 -12.97
CA GLY A 111 -11.59 17.86 -12.55
C GLY A 111 -11.81 17.64 -11.06
N GLU A 112 -10.81 17.89 -10.22
CA GLU A 112 -10.88 17.63 -8.78
C GLU A 112 -11.87 18.56 -8.05
N ILE A 113 -12.64 17.98 -7.13
CA ILE A 113 -13.68 18.60 -6.32
C ILE A 113 -13.21 18.57 -4.87
N GLN A 114 -13.05 19.74 -4.26
CA GLN A 114 -12.54 19.87 -2.88
C GLN A 114 -13.35 19.09 -1.84
N LYS A 115 -14.68 19.11 -1.92
CA LYS A 115 -15.59 18.50 -0.94
C LYS A 115 -16.64 17.67 -1.67
N PRO A 116 -16.33 16.45 -2.14
CA PRO A 116 -17.31 15.63 -2.82
C PRO A 116 -18.38 15.13 -1.86
N ALA A 117 -19.58 14.93 -2.38
CA ALA A 117 -20.66 14.28 -1.64
C ALA A 117 -20.30 12.81 -1.33
N GLY A 118 -20.85 12.28 -0.25
CA GLY A 118 -20.73 10.85 0.11
C GLY A 118 -19.42 10.44 0.77
N LYS A 119 -18.44 11.34 0.93
CA LYS A 119 -17.19 11.09 1.67
C LYS A 119 -17.22 11.72 3.07
N CYS A 120 -18.16 11.27 3.90
CA CYS A 120 -18.34 11.75 5.27
C CYS A 120 -18.44 10.59 6.26
N TRP A 121 -17.94 10.80 7.47
CA TRP A 121 -18.02 9.87 8.59
C TRP A 121 -18.57 10.57 9.84
N ALA A 122 -19.58 9.98 10.47
CA ALA A 122 -20.21 10.53 11.66
C ALA A 122 -19.29 10.39 12.88
N VAL A 123 -19.08 11.50 13.61
CA VAL A 123 -18.32 11.52 14.88
C VAL A 123 -19.12 10.86 16.01
N ASP A 124 -20.43 11.07 16.03
CA ASP A 124 -21.36 10.51 17.01
C ASP A 124 -22.44 9.68 16.30
N ALA A 125 -22.49 8.39 16.63
CA ALA A 125 -23.49 7.48 16.07
C ALA A 125 -24.92 7.84 16.49
N ASN A 126 -25.11 8.49 17.64
CA ASN A 126 -26.42 8.90 18.15
C ASN A 126 -26.91 10.21 17.51
N ASN A 127 -25.99 11.01 16.94
CA ASN A 127 -26.29 12.27 16.27
C ASN A 127 -25.81 12.23 14.81
N ASN A 128 -26.41 11.32 14.03
CA ASN A 128 -26.05 11.05 12.64
C ASN A 128 -27.25 11.21 11.69
N PRO A 129 -27.75 12.45 11.47
CA PRO A 129 -28.98 12.69 10.70
C PRO A 129 -28.87 12.31 9.21
N ASN A 130 -27.64 12.24 8.68
CA ASN A 130 -27.37 11.88 7.28
C ASN A 130 -27.05 10.39 7.10
N ASN A 131 -27.10 9.59 8.18
CA ASN A 131 -26.80 8.16 8.18
C ASN A 131 -25.43 7.83 7.54
N TYR A 132 -24.42 8.66 7.81
CA TYR A 132 -23.05 8.40 7.36
C TYR A 132 -22.44 7.20 8.11
N PRO A 133 -21.47 6.48 7.52
CA PRO A 133 -20.66 5.53 8.27
C PRO A 133 -20.05 6.17 9.52
N VAL A 134 -19.97 5.46 10.63
CA VAL A 134 -19.36 6.00 11.86
C VAL A 134 -17.84 6.06 11.71
N ALA A 135 -17.23 7.15 12.17
CA ALA A 135 -15.78 7.30 12.19
C ALA A 135 -15.13 6.25 13.10
N LEU A 136 -13.96 5.75 12.68
CA LEU A 136 -13.35 4.58 13.29
C LEU A 136 -12.78 4.86 14.69
N TYR A 137 -12.32 6.08 14.96
CA TYR A 137 -11.74 6.47 16.25
C TYR A 137 -11.88 7.99 16.50
N PRO A 138 -13.08 8.51 16.77
CA PRO A 138 -13.33 9.95 16.85
C PRO A 138 -12.53 10.67 17.96
N GLN A 139 -12.18 9.96 19.04
CA GLN A 139 -11.33 10.47 20.12
C GLN A 139 -9.85 10.62 19.74
N TRP A 140 -9.45 10.26 18.51
CA TRP A 140 -8.04 10.29 18.07
C TRP A 140 -7.39 11.66 18.31
N ASP A 141 -6.36 11.67 19.15
CA ASP A 141 -5.54 12.84 19.50
C ASP A 141 -4.19 12.39 20.09
N ALA A 142 -3.43 13.29 20.71
CA ALA A 142 -2.12 12.98 21.30
C ALA A 142 -2.21 12.12 22.58
N GLN A 143 -3.36 12.14 23.28
CA GLN A 143 -3.64 11.30 24.44
C GLN A 143 -4.19 9.92 24.02
N HIS A 144 -4.76 9.85 22.82
CA HIS A 144 -5.32 8.66 22.19
C HIS A 144 -4.63 8.37 20.86
N PRO A 145 -3.32 8.07 20.84
CA PRO A 145 -2.59 7.86 19.60
C PRO A 145 -2.94 6.54 18.94
N VAL A 146 -2.53 6.38 17.68
CA VAL A 146 -2.71 5.13 16.91
C VAL A 146 -1.37 4.57 16.41
N HIS A 147 -1.37 3.27 16.12
CA HIS A 147 -0.35 2.64 15.28
C HIS A 147 -0.89 2.46 13.87
N LEU A 148 -0.13 2.86 12.86
CA LEU A 148 -0.47 2.65 11.46
C LEU A 148 0.29 1.44 10.93
N ILE A 149 -0.41 0.44 10.40
CA ILE A 149 0.21 -0.65 9.63
C ILE A 149 -0.32 -0.56 8.21
N SER A 150 0.58 -0.56 7.24
CA SER A 150 0.23 -0.21 5.87
C SER A 150 0.95 -1.11 4.88
N HIS A 151 0.27 -1.41 3.78
CA HIS A 151 0.80 -2.26 2.71
C HIS A 151 0.90 -1.48 1.41
N SER A 152 1.96 -1.72 0.63
CA SER A 152 2.11 -1.16 -0.73
C SER A 152 2.00 0.37 -0.70
N GLN A 153 1.21 1.00 -1.59
CA GLN A 153 0.96 2.46 -1.60
C GLN A 153 0.49 3.02 -0.25
N GLY A 154 -0.14 2.19 0.60
CA GLY A 154 -0.56 2.60 1.94
C GLY A 154 0.58 3.18 2.77
N GLY A 155 1.81 2.69 2.57
CA GLY A 155 2.99 3.21 3.27
C GLY A 155 3.41 4.61 2.82
N GLN A 156 3.17 4.98 1.56
CA GLN A 156 3.32 6.38 1.13
C GLN A 156 2.19 7.24 1.74
N THR A 157 0.96 6.74 1.72
CA THR A 157 -0.23 7.43 2.27
C THR A 157 -0.07 7.78 3.76
N VAL A 158 0.35 6.83 4.59
CA VAL A 158 0.51 7.08 6.04
C VAL A 158 1.64 8.07 6.32
N ARG A 159 2.70 8.10 5.51
CA ARG A 159 3.75 9.11 5.62
C ARG A 159 3.22 10.50 5.29
N THR A 160 2.42 10.62 4.22
CA THR A 160 1.75 11.86 3.84
C THR A 160 0.83 12.35 4.96
N LEU A 161 0.01 11.45 5.54
CA LEU A 161 -0.84 11.79 6.68
C LEU A 161 -0.02 12.32 7.87
N ILE A 162 1.05 11.64 8.26
CA ILE A 162 1.92 12.10 9.37
C ILE A 162 2.51 13.48 9.08
N GLN A 163 2.97 13.71 7.83
CA GLN A 163 3.52 15.00 7.41
C GLN A 163 2.50 16.12 7.57
N LEU A 164 1.26 15.91 7.10
CA LEU A 164 0.17 16.88 7.20
C LEU A 164 -0.26 17.11 8.64
N LEU A 165 -0.40 16.05 9.45
CA LEU A 165 -0.76 16.17 10.86
C LEU A 165 0.23 17.05 11.63
N GLU A 166 1.53 16.82 11.47
CA GLU A 166 2.54 17.52 12.26
C GLU A 166 2.88 18.91 11.70
N ASN A 167 2.90 19.08 10.37
CA ASN A 167 3.44 20.29 9.74
C ASN A 167 2.41 21.08 8.91
N GLY A 168 1.21 20.54 8.70
CA GLY A 168 0.20 21.16 7.84
C GLY A 168 0.51 21.00 6.34
N SER A 169 -0.23 21.74 5.51
CA SER A 169 0.01 21.73 4.06
C SER A 169 1.32 22.45 3.71
N PRO A 170 2.17 21.86 2.83
CA PRO A 170 3.37 22.53 2.34
C PRO A 170 3.06 23.72 1.43
N ASN A 171 1.83 23.79 0.88
CA ASN A 171 1.45 24.74 -0.16
C ASN A 171 0.67 25.95 0.39
N GLY A 172 0.57 26.08 1.71
CA GLY A 172 -0.08 27.20 2.40
C GLY A 172 -1.50 26.86 2.85
N ASN A 173 -2.42 27.82 2.74
CA ASN A 173 -3.78 27.65 3.25
C ASN A 173 -4.63 26.75 2.33
N GLU A 174 -5.06 25.60 2.85
CA GLU A 174 -5.99 24.66 2.21
C GLU A 174 -7.45 24.86 2.64
N GLY A 175 -7.72 25.84 3.50
CA GLY A 175 -9.03 26.09 4.10
C GLY A 175 -9.10 25.66 5.56
N ASP A 176 -10.32 25.50 6.06
CA ASP A 176 -10.58 25.40 7.51
C ASP A 176 -10.41 23.98 8.09
N SER A 177 -10.07 22.99 7.26
CA SER A 177 -9.88 21.63 7.78
C SER A 177 -8.73 21.59 8.79
N PRO A 178 -8.96 21.06 10.01
CA PRO A 178 -7.91 20.97 11.00
C PRO A 178 -6.69 20.21 10.51
N LEU A 179 -6.82 19.25 9.58
CA LEU A 179 -5.69 18.47 9.06
C LEU A 179 -4.53 19.37 8.60
N TYR A 180 -4.84 20.48 7.92
CA TYR A 180 -3.84 21.34 7.27
C TYR A 180 -3.15 22.37 8.18
N THR A 181 -3.56 22.47 9.45
CA THR A 181 -2.98 23.44 10.39
C THR A 181 -1.69 22.98 11.07
N GLY A 182 -1.29 21.71 10.88
CA GLY A 182 -0.15 21.11 11.59
C GLY A 182 -0.36 20.99 13.10
N GLY A 183 0.73 20.80 13.85
CA GLY A 183 0.72 20.81 15.33
C GLY A 183 0.16 19.56 16.02
N LYS A 184 -0.23 18.52 15.26
CA LYS A 184 -0.81 17.26 15.81
C LYS A 184 0.24 16.21 16.09
N THR A 185 1.37 16.66 16.64
CA THR A 185 2.45 15.76 17.08
C THR A 185 1.92 14.77 18.12
N GLY A 186 2.34 13.51 17.99
CA GLY A 186 1.97 12.45 18.94
C GLY A 186 0.63 11.77 18.65
N TRP A 187 -0.14 12.19 17.64
CA TRP A 187 -1.36 11.47 17.23
C TRP A 187 -1.05 10.09 16.63
N VAL A 188 0.13 9.94 16.03
CA VAL A 188 0.64 8.65 15.52
C VAL A 188 1.83 8.24 16.38
N LYS A 189 1.74 7.06 17.01
CA LYS A 189 2.84 6.51 17.82
C LYS A 189 3.86 5.78 16.95
N SER A 190 3.39 4.97 16.00
CA SER A 190 4.24 4.26 15.04
C SER A 190 3.59 4.11 13.66
N ALA A 191 4.44 3.92 12.65
CA ALA A 191 4.06 3.58 11.28
C ALA A 191 4.90 2.41 10.78
N THR A 192 4.24 1.30 10.43
CA THR A 192 4.85 0.11 9.82
C THR A 192 4.43 0.00 8.37
N THR A 193 5.39 -0.21 7.48
CA THR A 193 5.15 -0.40 6.04
C THR A 193 5.56 -1.80 5.60
N LEU A 194 4.70 -2.44 4.81
CA LEU A 194 4.94 -3.74 4.20
C LEU A 194 4.96 -3.57 2.68
N ALA A 195 6.04 -3.98 2.02
CA ALA A 195 6.20 -3.94 0.56
C ALA A 195 5.90 -2.56 -0.07
N THR A 196 6.17 -1.47 0.64
CA THR A 196 5.84 -0.11 0.19
C THR A 196 6.84 0.41 -0.84
N PRO A 197 6.40 1.03 -1.95
CA PRO A 197 7.28 1.68 -2.91
C PRO A 197 7.72 3.06 -2.39
N HIS A 198 8.58 3.13 -1.36
CA HIS A 198 9.02 4.42 -0.81
C HIS A 198 9.75 5.30 -1.83
N ASN A 199 10.38 4.67 -2.82
CA ASN A 199 11.06 5.31 -3.93
C ASN A 199 10.36 5.01 -5.27
N GLY A 200 9.09 4.60 -5.23
CA GLY A 200 8.33 4.22 -6.42
C GLY A 200 8.62 2.79 -6.88
N THR A 201 7.98 2.39 -7.97
CA THR A 201 8.14 1.11 -8.64
C THR A 201 8.33 1.33 -10.14
N THR A 202 9.31 0.62 -10.72
CA THR A 202 9.51 0.60 -12.16
C THR A 202 8.35 -0.06 -12.90
N LEU A 203 7.45 -0.78 -12.20
CA LEU A 203 6.25 -1.35 -12.82
C LEU A 203 5.44 -0.30 -13.58
N ARG A 204 5.38 0.93 -13.05
CA ARG A 204 4.66 2.03 -13.69
C ARG A 204 5.27 2.43 -15.04
N ASP A 205 6.59 2.43 -15.16
CA ASP A 205 7.29 2.74 -16.41
C ASP A 205 7.34 1.54 -17.36
N VAL A 206 7.29 0.32 -16.82
CA VAL A 206 7.15 -0.93 -17.57
C VAL A 206 5.75 -1.04 -18.18
N VAL A 207 4.69 -0.62 -17.47
CA VAL A 207 3.29 -0.64 -17.93
C VAL A 207 2.87 0.77 -18.37
N VAL A 208 3.10 1.08 -19.64
CA VAL A 208 2.89 2.42 -20.20
C VAL A 208 1.40 2.77 -20.31
N ASP A 209 0.54 1.80 -20.68
CA ASP A 209 -0.91 1.96 -20.84
C ASP A 209 -1.66 1.67 -19.53
N PHE A 210 -1.74 2.66 -18.64
CA PHE A 210 -2.39 2.51 -17.34
C PHE A 210 -3.87 2.11 -17.44
N VAL A 211 -4.62 2.69 -18.38
CA VAL A 211 -5.94 2.23 -18.80
C VAL A 211 -5.76 1.56 -20.17
N PRO A 212 -6.11 0.27 -20.38
CA PRO A 212 -7.05 -0.57 -19.61
C PRO A 212 -6.43 -1.43 -18.50
N LYS A 213 -5.10 -1.41 -18.28
CA LYS A 213 -4.41 -2.36 -17.39
C LYS A 213 -4.87 -2.32 -15.93
N VAL A 214 -5.27 -1.16 -15.44
CA VAL A 214 -5.86 -0.99 -14.10
C VAL A 214 -7.18 -1.79 -13.96
N SER A 215 -7.98 -1.86 -15.03
CA SER A 215 -9.21 -2.66 -15.08
C SER A 215 -8.90 -4.15 -15.05
N GLU A 216 -7.95 -4.59 -15.86
CA GLU A 216 -7.51 -5.99 -15.92
C GLU A 216 -6.99 -6.46 -14.56
N LEU A 217 -6.17 -5.64 -13.89
CA LEU A 217 -5.61 -5.97 -12.58
C LEU A 217 -6.69 -5.98 -11.48
N ALA A 218 -7.60 -5.01 -11.48
CA ALA A 218 -8.75 -5.01 -10.56
C ALA A 218 -9.64 -6.24 -10.79
N GLY A 219 -9.87 -6.62 -12.05
CA GLY A 219 -10.59 -7.83 -12.42
C GLY A 219 -9.92 -9.09 -11.88
N LYS A 220 -8.59 -9.21 -12.01
CA LYS A 220 -7.81 -10.34 -11.47
C LYS A 220 -7.84 -10.41 -9.94
N ILE A 221 -7.85 -9.27 -9.26
CA ILE A 221 -8.02 -9.22 -7.79
C ILE A 221 -9.39 -9.81 -7.40
N VAL A 222 -10.45 -9.44 -8.12
CA VAL A 222 -11.80 -9.98 -7.88
C VAL A 222 -11.89 -11.47 -8.26
N GLU A 223 -11.15 -11.90 -9.28
CA GLU A 223 -11.04 -13.32 -9.67
C GLU A 223 -10.43 -14.18 -8.57
N VAL A 224 -9.39 -13.70 -7.88
CA VAL A 224 -8.79 -14.41 -6.72
C VAL A 224 -9.81 -14.63 -5.60
N ALA A 225 -10.76 -13.71 -5.42
CA ALA A 225 -11.84 -13.86 -4.44
C ALA A 225 -12.94 -14.85 -4.88
N GLY A 226 -12.76 -15.57 -6.00
CA GLY A 226 -13.72 -16.54 -6.52
C GLY A 226 -14.89 -15.93 -7.30
N LEU A 227 -14.77 -14.67 -7.71
CA LEU A 227 -15.78 -13.95 -8.48
C LEU A 227 -15.39 -13.86 -9.96
N GLY A 228 -16.37 -13.63 -10.85
CA GLY A 228 -16.19 -13.62 -12.32
C GLY A 228 -15.41 -12.43 -12.92
N GLY A 229 -14.38 -11.93 -12.24
CA GLY A 229 -13.47 -10.91 -12.74
C GLY A 229 -14.09 -9.52 -12.92
N SER A 230 -13.76 -8.86 -14.04
CA SER A 230 -14.13 -7.46 -14.33
C SER A 230 -15.62 -7.19 -14.54
N ASN A 231 -16.45 -8.24 -14.69
CA ASN A 231 -17.90 -8.11 -14.86
C ASN A 231 -18.65 -7.91 -13.53
N ASN A 232 -17.94 -7.88 -12.41
CA ASN A 232 -18.53 -7.72 -11.10
C ASN A 232 -18.65 -6.23 -10.69
N ALA A 233 -19.73 -5.88 -9.99
CA ALA A 233 -20.03 -4.54 -9.49
C ALA A 233 -19.61 -4.27 -8.03
N VAL A 234 -19.06 -5.26 -7.32
CA VAL A 234 -18.72 -5.13 -5.89
C VAL A 234 -17.54 -4.20 -5.63
N TYR A 235 -16.60 -4.11 -6.57
CA TYR A 235 -15.39 -3.31 -6.43
C TYR A 235 -15.61 -1.87 -6.89
N LYS A 236 -15.22 -0.90 -6.05
CA LYS A 236 -15.38 0.54 -6.32
C LYS A 236 -14.04 1.28 -6.26
N PHE A 237 -13.78 2.11 -7.28
CA PHE A 237 -12.60 2.96 -7.45
C PHE A 237 -12.63 4.25 -6.62
N ARG A 238 -13.80 4.64 -6.09
CA ARG A 238 -13.97 5.76 -5.13
C ARG A 238 -13.39 7.09 -5.63
N LEU A 239 -13.71 7.44 -6.88
CA LEU A 239 -13.25 8.66 -7.56
C LEU A 239 -14.32 9.77 -7.58
N GLU A 240 -15.14 9.85 -6.53
CA GLU A 240 -16.20 10.86 -6.42
C GLU A 240 -15.64 12.30 -6.48
N GLN A 241 -14.41 12.51 -6.01
CA GLN A 241 -13.72 13.81 -6.08
C GLN A 241 -13.33 14.22 -7.49
N PHE A 242 -13.36 13.32 -8.47
CA PHE A 242 -13.19 13.66 -9.88
C PHE A 242 -14.53 13.66 -10.64
N GLY A 243 -15.66 13.62 -9.92
CA GLY A 243 -16.99 13.44 -10.50
C GLY A 243 -17.22 12.05 -11.09
N LEU A 244 -16.37 11.07 -10.77
CA LEU A 244 -16.38 9.72 -11.33
C LEU A 244 -16.93 8.71 -10.31
N ALA A 245 -18.13 8.98 -9.78
CA ALA A 245 -18.83 8.03 -8.92
C ALA A 245 -19.24 6.78 -9.70
N GLN A 246 -19.12 5.61 -9.07
CA GLN A 246 -19.62 4.36 -9.63
C GLN A 246 -21.07 4.11 -9.23
N GLY A 247 -21.89 3.70 -10.19
CA GLY A 247 -23.27 3.27 -9.92
C GLY A 247 -23.30 1.98 -9.08
N PRO A 248 -24.38 1.70 -8.32
CA PRO A 248 -24.48 0.49 -7.49
C PRO A 248 -24.26 -0.81 -8.28
N ALA A 249 -24.86 -0.90 -9.47
CA ALA A 249 -24.79 -2.07 -10.36
C ALA A 249 -23.69 -1.96 -11.43
N GLU A 250 -22.91 -0.88 -11.44
CA GLU A 250 -21.87 -0.67 -12.46
C GLU A 250 -20.66 -1.58 -12.19
N SER A 251 -20.32 -2.39 -13.19
CA SER A 251 -19.16 -3.29 -13.14
C SER A 251 -17.83 -2.53 -13.23
N ILE A 252 -16.71 -3.21 -12.93
CA ILE A 252 -15.36 -2.67 -13.17
C ILE A 252 -15.19 -2.32 -14.65
N GLY A 253 -15.62 -3.22 -15.55
CA GLY A 253 -15.54 -3.03 -17.00
C GLY A 253 -16.33 -1.82 -17.48
N ASP A 254 -17.60 -1.71 -17.08
CA ASP A 254 -18.48 -0.61 -17.48
C ASP A 254 -17.97 0.74 -16.98
N PHE A 255 -17.48 0.78 -15.74
CA PHE A 255 -16.89 1.99 -15.17
C PHE A 255 -15.69 2.48 -15.97
N ILE A 256 -14.78 1.57 -16.31
CA ILE A 256 -13.58 1.93 -17.08
C ILE A 256 -13.97 2.34 -18.49
N GLU A 257 -14.88 1.63 -19.16
CA GLU A 257 -15.34 2.00 -20.50
C GLU A 257 -15.97 3.40 -20.51
N ARG A 258 -16.77 3.74 -19.50
CA ARG A 258 -17.37 5.07 -19.35
C ARG A 258 -16.34 6.15 -19.03
N THR A 259 -15.36 5.84 -18.19
CA THR A 259 -14.48 6.87 -17.62
C THR A 259 -13.13 6.99 -18.32
N LYS A 260 -12.69 6.06 -19.18
CA LYS A 260 -11.36 6.05 -19.81
C LYS A 260 -10.94 7.35 -20.53
N GLY A 261 -11.91 8.17 -20.96
CA GLY A 261 -11.65 9.47 -21.58
C GLY A 261 -11.54 10.66 -20.60
N ALA A 262 -11.78 10.43 -19.31
CA ALA A 262 -11.77 11.47 -18.29
C ALA A 262 -10.35 12.01 -18.03
N PRO A 263 -10.19 13.30 -17.70
CA PRO A 263 -8.89 13.91 -17.39
C PRO A 263 -8.09 13.17 -16.31
N PHE A 264 -8.77 12.57 -15.32
CA PHE A 264 -8.15 11.78 -14.26
C PHE A 264 -7.18 10.70 -14.77
N TRP A 265 -7.51 10.02 -15.87
CA TRP A 265 -6.69 8.91 -16.41
C TRP A 265 -5.55 9.36 -17.33
N GLN A 266 -5.45 10.66 -17.60
CA GLN A 266 -4.41 11.18 -18.49
C GLN A 266 -3.05 11.09 -17.81
N LEU A 267 -2.01 10.78 -18.60
CA LEU A 267 -0.63 10.68 -18.11
C LEU A 267 -0.11 11.96 -17.43
N GLY A 268 -0.65 13.12 -17.83
CA GLY A 268 -0.30 14.41 -17.24
C GLY A 268 -1.01 14.69 -15.91
N ASN A 269 -1.94 13.84 -15.46
CA ASN A 269 -2.52 13.95 -14.13
C ASN A 269 -1.53 13.42 -13.09
N HIS A 270 -0.98 14.32 -12.29
CA HIS A 270 -0.07 13.98 -11.20
C HIS A 270 -0.84 13.69 -9.89
N ASP A 271 -2.15 13.88 -9.86
CA ASP A 271 -3.01 13.60 -8.71
C ASP A 271 -3.66 12.22 -8.79
N ALA A 272 -2.82 11.20 -8.94
CA ALA A 272 -3.25 9.81 -9.01
C ALA A 272 -2.14 8.87 -8.53
N ALA A 273 -2.54 7.67 -8.12
CA ALA A 273 -1.59 6.58 -7.84
C ALA A 273 -0.68 6.30 -9.06
N GLN A 274 -1.18 6.55 -10.26
CA GLN A 274 -0.42 6.41 -11.50
C GLN A 274 0.86 7.24 -11.53
N TRP A 275 0.86 8.43 -10.93
CA TRP A 275 2.05 9.28 -10.80
C TRP A 275 2.86 8.90 -9.56
N ASP A 276 2.20 8.87 -8.41
CA ASP A 276 2.81 8.66 -7.09
C ASP A 276 3.56 7.33 -6.91
N LEU A 277 3.14 6.29 -7.65
CA LEU A 277 3.79 4.99 -7.63
C LEU A 277 5.01 4.93 -8.52
N GLY A 278 5.17 5.83 -9.49
CA GLY A 278 6.38 5.91 -10.31
C GLY A 278 7.58 6.42 -9.50
N PRO A 279 8.82 6.11 -9.90
CA PRO A 279 10.01 6.61 -9.22
C PRO A 279 10.06 8.14 -9.11
N ASP A 280 9.65 8.86 -10.15
CA ASP A 280 9.65 10.33 -10.17
C ASP A 280 8.60 10.94 -9.25
N GLY A 281 7.35 10.44 -9.27
CA GLY A 281 6.31 10.89 -8.35
C GLY A 281 6.63 10.56 -6.89
N ALA A 282 7.23 9.39 -6.64
CA ALA A 282 7.73 9.07 -5.31
C ALA A 282 8.88 9.98 -4.86
N ALA A 283 9.78 10.38 -5.76
CA ALA A 283 10.83 11.35 -5.47
C ALA A 283 10.25 12.75 -5.19
N GLU A 284 9.24 13.17 -5.95
CA GLU A 284 8.46 14.39 -5.69
C GLU A 284 7.83 14.34 -4.30
N LEU A 285 7.15 13.25 -3.93
CA LEU A 285 6.60 13.05 -2.60
C LEU A 285 7.68 13.13 -1.52
N ASN A 286 8.83 12.48 -1.73
CA ASN A 286 9.94 12.46 -0.78
C ASN A 286 10.62 13.83 -0.61
N SER A 287 10.43 14.75 -1.56
CA SER A 287 10.97 16.11 -1.48
C SER A 287 10.33 16.92 -0.35
N TRP A 288 9.09 16.62 0.05
CA TRP A 288 8.37 17.34 1.09
C TRP A 288 7.85 16.45 2.24
N VAL A 289 7.59 15.16 2.02
CA VAL A 289 7.20 14.19 3.06
C VAL A 289 8.43 13.64 3.77
N LYS A 290 8.73 14.15 4.96
CA LYS A 290 9.92 13.80 5.74
C LYS A 290 9.62 12.80 6.86
N THR A 291 10.66 12.12 7.33
CA THR A 291 10.57 11.24 8.51
C THR A 291 10.40 12.11 9.75
N SER A 292 9.27 12.01 10.43
CA SER A 292 9.01 12.77 11.66
C SER A 292 9.94 12.30 12.78
N PRO A 293 10.60 13.20 13.53
CA PRO A 293 11.38 12.83 14.71
C PRO A 293 10.49 12.32 15.87
N ASN A 294 9.16 12.41 15.76
CA ASN A 294 8.21 12.11 16.82
C ASN A 294 7.59 10.70 16.73
N VAL A 295 7.77 10.02 15.59
CA VAL A 295 7.14 8.73 15.26
C VAL A 295 8.19 7.62 15.14
N TYR A 296 7.84 6.40 15.55
CA TYR A 296 8.63 5.19 15.26
C TYR A 296 8.26 4.63 13.88
N TYR A 297 9.23 4.48 12.99
CA TYR A 297 8.99 3.91 11.65
C TYR A 297 9.59 2.51 11.55
N TYR A 298 8.84 1.58 10.95
CA TYR A 298 9.30 0.24 10.63
C TYR A 298 8.99 -0.07 9.17
N SER A 299 9.86 -0.84 8.53
CA SER A 299 9.68 -1.27 7.15
C SER A 299 10.03 -2.74 6.99
N VAL A 300 9.19 -3.42 6.22
CA VAL A 300 9.30 -4.83 5.86
C VAL A 300 9.25 -4.93 4.35
N GLY A 301 10.30 -5.47 3.74
CA GLY A 301 10.33 -5.74 2.30
C GLY A 301 9.79 -7.13 1.93
N ALA A 302 9.67 -7.35 0.64
CA ALA A 302 9.38 -8.63 0.01
C ALA A 302 10.25 -8.79 -1.24
N LYS A 303 10.51 -10.04 -1.63
CA LYS A 303 11.19 -10.36 -2.90
C LYS A 303 10.74 -11.75 -3.34
N ALA A 304 10.22 -11.83 -4.56
CA ALA A 304 9.79 -13.08 -5.19
C ALA A 304 10.42 -13.31 -6.57
N THR A 305 11.48 -12.58 -6.89
CA THR A 305 12.32 -12.86 -8.06
C THR A 305 13.66 -13.46 -7.67
N GLU A 306 14.22 -14.24 -8.61
CA GLU A 306 15.54 -14.85 -8.50
C GLU A 306 16.40 -14.48 -9.72
N GLN A 307 17.71 -14.45 -9.52
CA GLN A 307 18.66 -14.26 -10.60
C GLN A 307 18.54 -15.39 -11.62
N GLY A 308 18.64 -15.06 -12.90
CA GLY A 308 18.62 -16.06 -13.96
C GLY A 308 19.74 -17.09 -13.80
N SER A 309 19.42 -18.33 -14.16
CA SER A 309 20.39 -19.42 -14.18
C SER A 309 20.18 -20.28 -15.42
N PHE A 310 21.25 -20.89 -15.94
CA PHE A 310 21.18 -21.85 -17.04
C PHE A 310 20.30 -23.06 -16.69
N CYS A 311 20.30 -23.48 -15.42
CA CYS A 311 19.44 -24.55 -14.92
C CYS A 311 19.11 -24.38 -13.43
N CYS A 312 18.09 -25.11 -12.97
CA CYS A 312 17.93 -25.51 -11.57
C CYS A 312 17.79 -24.41 -10.51
N ASN A 313 16.79 -23.52 -10.67
CA ASN A 313 16.30 -22.63 -9.60
C ASN A 313 14.76 -22.59 -9.61
N ASN A 314 14.12 -21.80 -8.73
CA ASN A 314 12.64 -21.79 -8.62
C ASN A 314 11.97 -20.77 -9.55
N THR A 315 12.66 -20.33 -10.60
CA THR A 315 12.08 -19.39 -11.56
C THR A 315 11.05 -20.07 -12.46
N ASP A 316 10.10 -19.30 -12.97
CA ASP A 316 9.08 -19.80 -13.88
C ASP A 316 9.63 -19.93 -15.31
N ARG A 317 10.06 -21.16 -15.63
CA ARG A 317 10.62 -21.52 -16.93
C ARG A 317 9.59 -21.61 -18.05
N VAL A 318 8.29 -21.63 -17.72
CA VAL A 318 7.23 -21.64 -18.73
C VAL A 318 7.16 -20.27 -19.41
N ILE A 319 7.26 -19.20 -18.62
CA ILE A 319 7.20 -17.82 -19.14
C ILE A 319 8.57 -17.25 -19.51
N ALA A 320 9.66 -17.79 -18.95
CA ALA A 320 11.03 -17.39 -19.24
C ALA A 320 11.96 -18.61 -19.35
N PRO A 321 11.91 -19.36 -20.46
CA PRO A 321 12.70 -20.59 -20.63
C PRO A 321 14.20 -20.31 -20.72
N PHE A 322 14.59 -19.19 -21.35
CA PHE A 322 15.97 -18.73 -21.45
C PHE A 322 16.20 -17.58 -20.48
N GLN A 323 17.23 -17.71 -19.65
CA GLN A 323 17.49 -16.76 -18.57
C GLN A 323 18.97 -16.37 -18.54
N SER A 324 19.22 -15.08 -18.47
CA SER A 324 20.54 -14.49 -18.25
C SER A 324 20.77 -14.27 -16.76
N SER A 325 21.97 -14.60 -16.28
CA SER A 325 22.36 -14.29 -14.90
C SER A 325 22.46 -12.79 -14.61
N SER A 326 22.39 -11.92 -15.62
CA SER A 326 22.40 -10.46 -15.42
C SER A 326 21.06 -9.92 -14.92
N TYR A 327 19.98 -10.70 -14.97
CA TYR A 327 18.61 -10.24 -14.73
C TYR A 327 17.88 -11.09 -13.69
N GLN A 328 16.73 -10.59 -13.26
CA GLN A 328 15.82 -11.28 -12.33
C GLN A 328 14.62 -11.86 -13.07
N TYR A 329 14.09 -12.97 -12.56
CA TYR A 329 12.95 -13.70 -13.13
C TYR A 329 11.94 -14.05 -12.04
N ALA A 330 10.66 -14.04 -12.42
CA ALA A 330 9.56 -14.45 -11.55
C ALA A 330 9.77 -15.87 -11.03
N ARG A 331 9.49 -16.11 -9.75
CA ARG A 331 9.41 -17.46 -9.22
C ARG A 331 8.13 -18.16 -9.64
N THR A 332 8.16 -19.50 -9.65
CA THR A 332 7.00 -20.32 -10.04
C THR A 332 5.84 -20.20 -9.05
N ASP A 333 6.12 -19.86 -7.80
CA ASP A 333 5.13 -19.76 -6.70
C ASP A 333 4.54 -18.36 -6.51
N MET A 334 4.95 -17.37 -7.29
CA MET A 334 4.27 -16.07 -7.34
C MET A 334 2.82 -16.22 -7.81
N ILE A 335 1.95 -15.35 -7.32
CA ILE A 335 0.59 -15.17 -7.84
C ILE A 335 0.66 -14.91 -9.34
N PHE A 336 -0.17 -15.63 -10.10
CA PHE A 336 -0.05 -15.75 -11.55
C PHE A 336 -0.02 -14.41 -12.29
N PHE A 337 -0.80 -13.42 -11.86
CA PHE A 337 -0.86 -12.12 -12.52
C PHE A 337 0.29 -11.17 -12.18
N LEU A 338 1.13 -11.51 -11.19
CA LEU A 338 2.35 -10.75 -10.87
C LEU A 338 3.54 -11.14 -11.74
N LYS A 339 3.51 -12.34 -12.32
CA LYS A 339 4.67 -12.91 -13.02
C LYS A 339 5.04 -12.17 -14.30
N ASN A 340 4.04 -11.68 -15.03
CA ASN A 340 4.23 -11.21 -16.40
C ASN A 340 5.13 -9.98 -16.51
N THR A 341 5.26 -9.17 -15.45
CA THR A 341 6.08 -7.95 -15.46
C THR A 341 7.29 -8.04 -14.55
N ALA A 342 7.38 -9.07 -13.70
CA ALA A 342 8.41 -9.19 -12.68
C ALA A 342 9.80 -9.53 -13.23
N GLY A 343 9.86 -10.27 -14.35
CA GLY A 343 11.09 -10.81 -14.92
C GLY A 343 11.83 -9.86 -15.85
N GLU A 344 12.77 -10.41 -16.62
CA GLU A 344 13.52 -9.67 -17.64
C GLU A 344 12.59 -9.01 -18.68
N TRP A 345 11.50 -9.66 -19.07
CA TRP A 345 10.61 -9.20 -20.12
C TRP A 345 9.18 -9.07 -19.61
N VAL A 346 8.39 -8.21 -20.26
CA VAL A 346 6.94 -8.18 -20.08
C VAL A 346 6.32 -9.29 -20.90
N VAL A 347 5.85 -10.36 -20.29
CA VAL A 347 5.29 -11.53 -20.99
C VAL A 347 3.92 -11.18 -21.59
N PRO A 348 3.65 -11.48 -22.88
CA PRO A 348 4.48 -12.26 -23.82
C PRO A 348 5.43 -11.43 -24.72
N SER A 349 5.54 -10.12 -24.51
CA SER A 349 6.42 -9.22 -25.28
C SER A 349 7.89 -9.30 -24.87
N ILE A 350 8.69 -10.04 -25.64
CA ILE A 350 10.16 -10.08 -25.48
C ILE A 350 10.88 -8.80 -25.93
N LEU A 351 10.15 -7.81 -26.46
CA LEU A 351 10.71 -6.52 -26.88
C LEU A 351 10.60 -5.46 -25.78
N GLN A 352 9.84 -5.75 -24.72
CA GLN A 352 9.57 -4.82 -23.64
C GLN A 352 10.23 -5.33 -22.36
N ARG A 353 11.15 -4.53 -21.82
CA ARG A 353 11.85 -4.86 -20.58
C ARG A 353 10.87 -4.86 -19.41
N GLY A 354 10.86 -5.95 -18.65
CA GLY A 354 10.16 -6.08 -17.37
C GLY A 354 11.00 -5.52 -16.22
N MET A 355 10.43 -5.52 -15.01
CA MET A 355 11.08 -4.97 -13.81
C MET A 355 12.44 -5.60 -13.52
N GLY A 356 12.59 -6.90 -13.80
CA GLY A 356 13.82 -7.65 -13.56
C GLY A 356 14.99 -7.31 -14.48
N SER A 357 14.81 -6.38 -15.43
CA SER A 357 15.89 -5.86 -16.27
C SER A 357 15.75 -4.38 -16.67
N TYR A 358 14.70 -3.69 -16.21
CA TYR A 358 14.41 -2.31 -16.58
C TYR A 358 15.48 -1.33 -16.08
N THR A 359 15.94 -0.45 -16.96
CA THR A 359 16.88 0.62 -16.63
C THR A 359 16.37 1.97 -17.09
N GLN A 360 16.68 3.03 -16.34
CA GLN A 360 16.32 4.41 -16.65
C GLN A 360 17.54 5.31 -16.44
N THR A 361 17.98 6.00 -17.50
CA THR A 361 19.16 6.88 -17.49
C THR A 361 18.90 8.25 -18.12
N ALA A 362 17.66 8.54 -18.52
CA ALA A 362 17.31 9.81 -19.13
C ALA A 362 17.51 10.97 -18.13
N PRO A 363 18.06 12.10 -18.56
CA PRO A 363 18.17 13.29 -17.73
C PRO A 363 16.82 13.73 -17.16
N GLY A 364 16.78 14.12 -15.89
CA GLY A 364 15.56 14.58 -15.22
C GLY A 364 14.61 13.48 -14.73
N ARG A 365 14.96 12.20 -14.93
CA ARG A 365 14.25 11.04 -14.37
C ARG A 365 15.06 10.41 -13.23
N VAL A 366 14.39 9.78 -12.28
CA VAL A 366 15.04 8.95 -11.26
C VAL A 366 15.74 7.78 -11.95
N GLN A 367 17.02 7.63 -11.66
CA GLN A 367 17.83 6.57 -12.25
C GLN A 367 17.44 5.20 -11.69
N ALA A 368 17.28 4.24 -12.60
CA ALA A 368 17.09 2.83 -12.27
C ALA A 368 18.17 2.01 -12.96
N ASP A 369 18.88 1.20 -12.18
CA ASP A 369 19.95 0.32 -12.61
C ASP A 369 19.70 -1.11 -12.10
N SER A 370 20.71 -1.97 -12.18
CA SER A 370 20.60 -3.37 -11.73
C SER A 370 20.20 -3.56 -10.26
N THR A 371 20.37 -2.56 -9.40
CA THR A 371 19.92 -2.61 -8.00
C THR A 371 18.40 -2.62 -7.87
N TRP A 372 17.68 -2.18 -8.90
CA TRP A 372 16.22 -2.19 -8.97
C TRP A 372 15.65 -3.51 -9.46
N TYR A 373 16.43 -4.42 -10.03
CA TYR A 373 15.88 -5.64 -10.64
C TYR A 373 15.15 -6.55 -9.64
N PRO A 374 15.67 -6.80 -8.41
CA PRO A 374 14.95 -7.62 -7.44
C PRO A 374 13.61 -7.00 -7.07
N ASN A 375 12.53 -7.78 -7.10
CA ASN A 375 11.18 -7.29 -6.86
C ASN A 375 10.26 -8.40 -6.33
N ASP A 376 9.08 -8.01 -5.85
CA ASP A 376 8.02 -8.91 -5.36
C ASP A 376 6.89 -9.11 -6.39
N GLY A 377 7.11 -8.69 -7.63
CA GLY A 377 6.11 -8.68 -8.71
C GLY A 377 5.38 -7.35 -8.90
N VAL A 378 5.42 -6.45 -7.91
CA VAL A 378 4.79 -5.12 -8.00
C VAL A 378 5.76 -3.99 -7.69
N VAL A 379 6.65 -4.18 -6.71
CA VAL A 379 7.58 -3.17 -6.21
C VAL A 379 9.00 -3.71 -6.20
N ASN A 380 9.95 -2.88 -6.63
CA ASN A 380 11.37 -3.20 -6.55
C ASN A 380 11.80 -3.27 -5.08
N THR A 381 12.50 -4.33 -4.67
CA THR A 381 12.86 -4.60 -3.26
C THR A 381 13.70 -3.48 -2.65
N VAL A 382 14.55 -2.82 -3.45
CA VAL A 382 15.35 -1.66 -3.01
C VAL A 382 14.48 -0.49 -2.55
N SER A 383 13.28 -0.34 -3.12
CA SER A 383 12.32 0.72 -2.82
C SER A 383 11.59 0.54 -1.49
N MET A 384 11.67 -0.65 -0.88
CA MET A 384 10.87 -1.00 0.30
C MET A 384 11.52 -0.65 1.64
N LYS A 385 12.82 -0.32 1.66
CA LYS A 385 13.56 -0.12 2.91
C LYS A 385 13.18 1.17 3.62
N ALA A 386 13.22 2.27 2.89
CA ALA A 386 12.92 3.61 3.37
C ALA A 386 12.90 4.58 2.18
N PRO A 387 12.32 5.76 2.32
CA PRO A 387 12.46 6.83 1.34
C PRO A 387 13.91 7.29 1.26
N ASN A 388 14.41 7.53 0.06
CA ASN A 388 15.80 7.89 -0.19
C ASN A 388 16.20 9.14 0.59
N GLY A 389 17.40 9.09 1.18
CA GLY A 389 17.96 10.18 1.98
C GLY A 389 17.37 10.35 3.38
N GLN A 390 16.40 9.52 3.79
CA GLN A 390 15.83 9.56 5.14
C GLN A 390 16.66 8.71 6.13
N PRO A 391 16.64 9.03 7.45
CA PRO A 391 17.36 8.26 8.45
C PRO A 391 16.91 6.80 8.50
N LEU A 392 17.83 5.87 8.24
CA LEU A 392 17.59 4.43 8.16
C LEU A 392 18.57 3.66 9.04
N ARG A 393 18.11 2.56 9.63
CA ARG A 393 18.93 1.56 10.31
C ARG A 393 18.30 0.18 10.18
N ASN A 394 19.10 -0.87 10.30
CA ASN A 394 18.57 -2.20 10.57
C ASN A 394 18.06 -2.24 12.01
N TYR A 395 16.90 -2.87 12.23
CA TYR A 395 16.39 -3.11 13.57
C TYR A 395 17.25 -4.18 14.27
N ASP A 396 17.65 -3.90 15.50
CA ASP A 396 18.53 -4.74 16.32
C ASP A 396 17.85 -5.17 17.64
N GLY A 397 16.52 -5.07 17.71
CA GLY A 397 15.73 -5.29 18.92
C GLY A 397 15.42 -4.00 19.69
N THR A 398 16.07 -2.87 19.38
CA THR A 398 15.75 -1.58 20.00
C THR A 398 14.99 -0.68 19.03
N SER A 399 13.87 -0.11 19.46
CA SER A 399 13.09 0.83 18.63
C SER A 399 13.64 2.25 18.73
N VAL A 400 13.94 2.89 17.59
CA VAL A 400 14.44 4.27 17.55
C VAL A 400 13.48 5.17 16.79
N LYS A 401 13.00 6.20 17.46
CA LYS A 401 12.09 7.22 16.92
C LYS A 401 12.82 8.10 15.90
N GLY A 402 12.12 8.63 14.91
CA GLY A 402 12.72 9.49 13.89
C GLY A 402 13.61 8.79 12.88
N LYS A 403 13.60 7.45 12.88
CA LYS A 403 14.36 6.62 11.95
C LYS A 403 13.51 5.47 11.45
N TRP A 404 13.78 5.03 10.23
CA TRP A 404 13.30 3.77 9.69
C TRP A 404 14.06 2.62 10.33
N ASN A 405 13.36 1.81 11.12
CA ASN A 405 13.88 0.58 11.71
C ASN A 405 13.52 -0.57 10.76
N TYR A 406 14.43 -0.87 9.83
CA TYR A 406 14.21 -1.89 8.81
C TYR A 406 14.26 -3.28 9.43
N LEU A 407 13.14 -3.99 9.34
CA LEU A 407 12.94 -5.33 9.90
C LEU A 407 13.44 -6.45 8.97
N GLY A 408 13.98 -6.09 7.80
CA GLY A 408 14.39 -7.02 6.77
C GLY A 408 13.33 -7.20 5.69
N TYR A 409 13.44 -8.29 4.94
CA TYR A 409 12.47 -8.65 3.92
C TYR A 409 12.19 -10.14 3.96
N TYR A 410 10.98 -10.51 3.54
CA TYR A 410 10.62 -11.91 3.32
C TYR A 410 11.12 -12.33 1.93
N ASP A 411 12.16 -13.16 1.94
CA ASP A 411 12.61 -13.84 0.73
C ASP A 411 11.55 -14.87 0.32
N GLN A 412 11.26 -14.97 -0.98
CA GLN A 412 10.25 -15.88 -1.54
C GLN A 412 8.79 -15.52 -1.23
N TYR A 413 8.54 -14.27 -0.83
CA TYR A 413 7.20 -13.72 -0.69
C TYR A 413 6.96 -12.72 -1.81
N ASP A 414 5.88 -12.91 -2.55
CA ASP A 414 5.40 -11.92 -3.50
C ASP A 414 4.65 -10.77 -2.80
N HIS A 415 4.17 -9.83 -3.59
CA HIS A 415 3.54 -8.61 -3.08
C HIS A 415 2.33 -8.88 -2.17
N PHE A 416 1.53 -9.93 -2.43
CA PHE A 416 0.33 -10.21 -1.63
C PHE A 416 0.54 -11.32 -0.60
N ASP A 417 1.63 -12.10 -0.72
CA ASP A 417 2.02 -13.09 0.29
C ASP A 417 2.16 -12.47 1.70
N VAL A 418 2.71 -11.25 1.80
CA VAL A 418 2.89 -10.52 3.09
C VAL A 418 1.59 -10.05 3.73
N ILE A 419 0.48 -10.06 2.98
CA ILE A 419 -0.88 -9.81 3.50
C ILE A 419 -1.77 -11.06 3.46
N GLY A 420 -1.22 -12.22 3.10
CA GLY A 420 -1.86 -13.53 3.30
C GLY A 420 -2.73 -14.07 2.18
N TRP A 421 -2.71 -13.50 0.97
CA TRP A 421 -3.64 -13.93 -0.10
C TRP A 421 -3.49 -15.40 -0.51
N ASP A 422 -2.24 -15.85 -0.75
CA ASP A 422 -1.92 -17.23 -1.15
C ASP A 422 -1.26 -18.04 -0.02
N ASN A 423 -1.31 -17.54 1.22
CA ASN A 423 -0.63 -18.13 2.36
C ASN A 423 -1.60 -18.58 3.47
N PRO A 424 -1.35 -19.73 4.11
CA PRO A 424 -2.10 -20.12 5.29
C PRO A 424 -1.81 -19.19 6.46
N SER A 425 -2.72 -19.15 7.43
CA SER A 425 -2.55 -18.43 8.71
C SER A 425 -1.20 -18.68 9.38
N SER A 426 -0.68 -19.91 9.34
CA SER A 426 0.61 -20.27 9.92
C SER A 426 1.82 -19.56 9.28
N SER A 427 1.66 -19.01 8.08
CA SER A 427 2.71 -18.26 7.37
C SER A 427 2.53 -16.75 7.50
N VAL A 428 1.29 -16.24 7.56
CA VAL A 428 1.00 -14.80 7.59
C VAL A 428 0.91 -14.24 9.01
N TYR A 429 0.27 -14.94 9.96
CA TYR A 429 0.09 -14.44 11.32
C TYR A 429 1.40 -14.15 12.06
N PRO A 430 2.47 -14.96 11.93
CA PRO A 430 3.76 -14.65 12.56
C PRO A 430 4.35 -13.29 12.17
N ILE A 431 4.09 -12.81 10.94
CA ILE A 431 4.52 -11.48 10.49
C ILE A 431 3.88 -10.40 11.38
N TYR A 432 2.57 -10.50 11.57
CA TYR A 432 1.78 -9.54 12.32
C TYR A 432 1.97 -9.68 13.83
N ASP A 433 2.19 -10.89 14.34
CA ASP A 433 2.52 -11.13 15.74
C ASP A 433 3.86 -10.47 16.11
N ASN A 434 4.87 -10.57 15.23
CA ASN A 434 6.15 -9.90 15.43
C ASN A 434 5.99 -8.36 15.42
N ILE A 435 5.30 -7.81 14.41
CA ILE A 435 5.02 -6.36 14.34
C ILE A 435 4.26 -5.89 15.58
N ALA A 436 3.21 -6.62 15.97
CA ALA A 436 2.39 -6.32 17.14
C ALA A 436 3.22 -6.35 18.43
N SER A 437 4.08 -7.36 18.61
CA SER A 437 4.99 -7.45 19.76
C SER A 437 5.87 -6.20 19.88
N ILE A 438 6.45 -5.74 18.77
CA ILE A 438 7.30 -4.55 18.73
C ILE A 438 6.49 -3.28 19.08
N ILE A 439 5.38 -3.02 18.39
CA ILE A 439 4.65 -1.76 18.55
C ILE A 439 3.89 -1.64 19.87
N TYR A 440 3.43 -2.77 20.44
CA TYR A 440 2.82 -2.79 21.78
C TYR A 440 3.87 -2.72 22.90
N GLY A 441 5.15 -2.95 22.60
CA GLY A 441 6.26 -2.71 23.52
C GLY A 441 6.73 -1.24 23.63
N LEU A 442 6.19 -0.34 22.79
CA LEU A 442 6.58 1.09 22.70
C LEU A 442 6.02 2.02 23.78
#